data_AF-A0A8I3Q4E4-F1
#
_entry.id   AF-A0A8I3Q4E4-F1
#
_cell.length_a   1.000
_cell.length_b   1.000
_cell.length_c   1.000
_cell.angle_alpha   90.00
_cell.angle_beta   90.00
_cell.angle_gamma   90.00
#
_symmetry.space_group_name_H-M   'P 1'
#
loop_
_entity.id
_entity.type
_entity.pdbx_description
1 polymer ?
#
loop_
_entity_poly.entity_id
_entity_poly.type
_entity_poly.pdbx_seq_one_letter_code
_entity_poly.pdbx_strand_id
1 'polypeptide(L)'
;MRENVPGEKKPQNGIPLPPQIFNEEQYCGDFDSFFSAKEENIIYSFLGLAPPPGSKEEARETVTEETEEITDEGAEGEAEEEEAEKGEEEPEEEEEAEAEDS
;
A
#
# COMPACT_ATOMS: atom_id res chain seq x y z
N MET A 1 5.60 11.52 11.14
CA MET A 1 4.40 10.84 10.59
C MET A 1 3.25 11.81 10.60
N ARG A 2 2.28 11.67 9.68
CA ARG A 2 0.98 12.34 9.85
C ARG A 2 0.33 11.84 11.15
N GLU A 3 -0.37 12.73 11.84
CA GLU A 3 -1.04 12.41 13.11
C GLU A 3 -2.22 11.45 12.90
N ASN A 4 -2.76 11.41 11.68
CA ASN A 4 -3.95 10.63 11.28
C ASN A 4 -3.70 9.13 11.05
N VAL A 5 -2.48 8.62 11.25
CA VAL A 5 -2.22 7.17 11.15
C VAL A 5 -2.74 6.46 12.40
N PRO A 6 -3.62 5.44 12.26
CA PRO A 6 -4.16 4.67 13.39
C PRO A 6 -3.06 4.05 14.27
N GLY A 7 -3.33 3.95 15.58
CA GLY A 7 -2.38 3.39 16.54
C GLY A 7 -1.99 1.94 16.26
N GLU A 8 -2.96 1.11 15.84
CA GLU A 8 -2.70 -0.31 15.50
C GLU A 8 -1.84 -0.47 14.23
N LYS A 9 -1.84 0.56 13.36
CA LYS A 9 -1.02 0.64 12.14
C LYS A 9 0.38 1.17 12.41
N LYS A 10 0.70 1.58 13.65
CA LYS A 10 2.04 2.00 14.06
C LYS A 10 2.84 0.79 14.54
N PRO A 11 4.10 0.63 14.10
CA PRO A 11 4.96 -0.44 14.59
C PRO A 11 5.26 -0.24 16.09
N GLN A 12 5.54 -1.35 16.80
CA GLN A 12 5.86 -1.34 18.23
C GLN A 12 7.05 -0.42 18.57
N ASN A 13 8.01 -0.35 17.64
CA ASN A 13 9.15 0.56 17.70
C ASN A 13 9.30 1.28 16.35
N GLY A 14 9.57 2.59 16.39
CA GLY A 14 9.91 3.37 15.20
C GLY A 14 8.71 3.96 14.47
N ILE A 15 8.91 4.25 13.18
CA ILE A 15 7.92 4.90 12.31
C ILE A 15 7.33 3.91 11.30
N PRO A 16 6.03 3.99 10.95
CA PRO A 16 5.47 3.26 9.82
C PRO A 16 6.33 3.49 8.59
N LEU A 17 6.73 2.40 7.95
CA LEU A 17 7.54 2.46 6.76
C LEU A 17 6.69 2.94 5.57
N PRO A 18 7.25 3.76 4.68
CA PRO A 18 6.59 4.05 3.41
C PRO A 18 6.48 2.77 2.55
N PRO A 19 5.51 2.70 1.63
CA PRO A 19 4.45 3.67 1.40
C PRO A 19 3.35 3.65 2.48
N GLN A 20 2.80 4.83 2.77
CA GLN A 20 1.62 5.03 3.62
C GLN A 20 0.63 5.86 2.82
N ILE A 21 -0.54 5.30 2.52
CA ILE A 21 -1.48 5.85 1.54
C ILE A 21 -2.54 6.66 2.26
N PHE A 22 -2.77 7.87 1.74
CA PHE A 22 -3.74 8.80 2.26
C PHE A 22 -4.59 9.35 1.11
N ASN A 23 -5.89 9.47 1.36
CA ASN A 23 -6.75 10.34 0.58
C ASN A 23 -6.87 11.66 1.36
N GLU A 24 -6.09 12.66 0.93
CA GLU A 24 -5.90 13.92 1.65
C GLU A 24 -5.37 13.69 3.09
N GLU A 25 -6.23 13.89 4.09
CA GLU A 25 -5.94 13.70 5.52
C GLU A 25 -6.40 12.33 6.05
N GLN A 26 -7.20 11.60 5.26
CA GLN A 26 -7.71 10.28 5.64
C GLN A 26 -6.66 9.21 5.33
N TYR A 27 -6.33 8.41 6.34
CA TYR A 27 -5.44 7.26 6.17
C TYR A 27 -6.20 6.10 5.52
N CYS A 28 -5.75 5.67 4.34
CA CYS A 28 -6.34 4.54 3.61
C CYS A 28 -5.70 3.22 4.04
N GLY A 29 -4.37 3.19 4.19
CA GLY A 29 -3.64 1.98 4.52
C GLY A 29 -2.14 2.05 4.27
N ASP A 30 -1.48 0.95 4.56
CA ASP A 30 -0.07 0.69 4.30
C ASP A 30 0.10 -0.07 2.98
N PHE A 31 1.33 -0.48 2.68
CA PHE A 31 1.64 -1.30 1.52
C PHE A 31 0.82 -2.60 1.46
N ASP A 32 0.78 -3.37 2.56
CA ASP A 32 0.10 -4.67 2.59
C ASP A 32 -1.40 -4.52 2.31
N SER A 33 -2.04 -3.51 2.90
CA SER A 33 -3.46 -3.24 2.68
C SER A 33 -3.77 -2.86 1.23
N PHE A 34 -2.89 -2.06 0.61
CA PHE A 34 -3.02 -1.70 -0.80
C PHE A 34 -2.82 -2.90 -1.72
N PHE A 35 -1.87 -3.77 -1.39
CA PHE A 35 -1.62 -4.99 -2.14
C PHE A 35 -2.86 -5.90 -2.13
N SER A 36 -3.45 -6.16 -0.94
CA SER A 36 -4.71 -6.91 -0.84
C SER A 36 -5.85 -6.24 -1.62
N ALA A 37 -5.99 -4.92 -1.52
CA ALA A 37 -7.03 -4.19 -2.27
C ALA A 37 -6.87 -4.33 -3.79
N LYS A 38 -5.63 -4.36 -4.29
CA LYS A 38 -5.33 -4.60 -5.70
C LYS A 38 -5.74 -6.01 -6.12
N GLU A 39 -5.36 -7.03 -5.35
CA GLU A 39 -5.70 -8.43 -5.64
C GLU A 39 -7.22 -8.64 -5.65
N GLU A 40 -7.93 -8.02 -4.71
CA GLU A 40 -9.39 -8.08 -4.61
C GLU A 40 -10.12 -7.17 -5.61
N ASN A 41 -9.39 -6.37 -6.40
CA ASN A 41 -9.93 -5.37 -7.33
C ASN A 41 -10.87 -4.35 -6.64
N ILE A 42 -10.51 -3.92 -5.43
CA ILE A 42 -11.24 -2.94 -4.59
C ILE A 42 -10.42 -1.66 -4.33
N ILE A 43 -9.57 -1.28 -5.29
CA ILE A 43 -8.60 -0.19 -5.10
C ILE A 43 -9.28 1.17 -4.96
N TYR A 44 -10.44 1.38 -5.60
CA TYR A 44 -11.16 2.66 -5.49
C TYR A 44 -11.76 2.81 -4.09
N SER A 45 -12.42 1.76 -3.59
CA SER A 45 -12.96 1.68 -2.23
C SER A 45 -11.86 1.83 -1.18
N PHE A 46 -10.70 1.19 -1.38
CA PHE A 46 -9.54 1.35 -0.51
C PHE A 46 -9.07 2.81 -0.44
N LEU A 47 -9.07 3.53 -1.56
CA LEU A 47 -8.75 4.95 -1.62
C LEU A 47 -9.89 5.86 -1.11
N GLY A 48 -11.03 5.30 -0.70
CA GLY A 48 -12.22 6.06 -0.32
C GLY A 48 -12.87 6.80 -1.49
N LEU A 49 -12.74 6.26 -2.70
CA LEU A 49 -13.33 6.79 -3.93
C LEU A 49 -14.46 5.87 -4.39
N ALA A 50 -15.47 6.46 -5.03
CA ALA A 50 -16.46 5.67 -5.75
C ALA A 50 -15.79 5.01 -6.97
N PRO A 51 -16.02 3.70 -7.21
CA PRO A 51 -15.50 3.05 -8.41
C PRO A 51 -16.07 3.70 -9.68
N PRO A 52 -15.27 3.88 -10.74
CA PRO A 52 -15.74 4.50 -11.97
C PRO A 52 -16.72 3.58 -12.73
N PRO A 53 -17.65 4.15 -13.53
CA PRO A 53 -18.58 3.37 -14.32
C PRO A 53 -17.89 2.42 -15.30
N GLY A 54 -18.38 1.18 -15.40
CA GLY A 54 -17.82 0.10 -16.21
C GLY A 54 -16.58 -0.55 -15.60
N SER A 55 -16.17 -0.18 -14.39
CA SER A 55 -15.04 -0.84 -13.72
C SER A 55 -15.45 -2.20 -13.17
N LYS A 56 -14.46 -3.09 -13.02
CA LYS A 56 -14.64 -4.40 -12.38
C LYS A 56 -15.13 -4.28 -10.94
N GLU A 57 -14.82 -3.16 -10.28
CA GLU A 57 -15.21 -2.88 -8.90
C GLU A 57 -16.68 -2.44 -8.78
N GLU A 58 -17.17 -1.56 -9.66
CA GLU A 58 -18.60 -1.17 -9.70
C GLU A 58 -19.51 -2.39 -9.91
N ALA A 59 -19.08 -3.32 -10.78
CA ALA A 59 -19.81 -4.57 -11.03
C ALA A 59 -19.86 -5.50 -9.81
N ARG A 60 -18.95 -5.35 -8.83
CA ARG A 60 -18.96 -6.11 -7.57
C ARG A 60 -19.82 -5.45 -6.50
N GLU A 61 -19.76 -4.13 -6.34
CA GLU A 61 -20.61 -3.43 -5.34
C GLU A 61 -22.10 -3.69 -5.58
N THR A 62 -22.52 -3.63 -6.86
CA THR A 62 -23.91 -3.88 -7.25
C THR A 62 -24.39 -5.32 -7.00
N VAL A 63 -23.47 -6.28 -6.87
CA VAL A 63 -23.78 -7.68 -6.61
C VAL A 63 -23.80 -8.00 -5.11
N THR A 64 -23.17 -7.18 -4.26
CA THR A 64 -23.10 -7.44 -2.82
C THR A 64 -24.35 -7.02 -2.01
N GLU A 65 -25.25 -6.18 -2.55
CA GLU A 65 -26.46 -5.76 -1.83
C GLU A 65 -27.62 -6.79 -1.96
N GLU A 66 -27.60 -7.66 -2.97
CA GLU A 66 -28.52 -8.79 -3.10
C GLU A 66 -27.69 -10.08 -3.20
N THR A 67 -27.76 -10.98 -2.22
CA THR A 67 -27.12 -12.32 -2.14
C THR A 67 -25.85 -12.45 -1.29
N GLU A 68 -26.05 -12.51 0.03
CA GLU A 68 -25.25 -13.37 0.90
C GLU A 68 -25.51 -14.86 0.54
N GLU A 69 -24.92 -15.41 -0.53
CA GLU A 69 -24.64 -16.86 -0.67
C GLU A 69 -23.86 -17.18 -1.97
N ILE A 70 -22.74 -17.93 -1.85
CA ILE A 70 -22.14 -18.85 -2.87
C ILE A 70 -21.41 -18.13 -4.04
N THR A 71 -20.15 -18.40 -4.45
CA THR A 71 -19.09 -19.39 -4.19
C THR A 71 -17.75 -18.83 -4.68
N ASP A 72 -16.68 -19.21 -3.98
CA ASP A 72 -15.31 -19.27 -4.49
C ASP A 72 -15.24 -20.20 -5.72
N GLU A 73 -14.83 -19.69 -6.89
CA GLU A 73 -14.06 -20.38 -7.93
C GLU A 73 -13.49 -19.34 -8.92
N GLY A 74 -12.21 -19.49 -9.26
CA GLY A 74 -11.36 -18.44 -9.82
C GLY A 74 -11.44 -18.20 -11.33
N ALA A 75 -10.64 -17.22 -11.77
CA ALA A 75 -10.10 -17.14 -13.14
C ALA A 75 -8.98 -16.06 -13.21
N GLU A 76 -7.75 -16.54 -13.05
CA GLU A 76 -6.53 -16.24 -13.82
C GLU A 76 -6.34 -14.84 -14.45
N GLY A 77 -5.37 -14.11 -13.90
CA GLY A 77 -4.13 -13.72 -14.58
C GLY A 77 -4.18 -12.67 -15.69
N GLU A 78 -3.59 -11.51 -15.41
CA GLU A 78 -2.59 -10.89 -16.29
C GLU A 78 -1.47 -10.31 -15.41
N ALA A 79 -0.33 -10.99 -15.41
CA ALA A 79 0.96 -10.43 -15.03
C ALA A 79 1.57 -9.78 -16.28
N GLU A 80 2.14 -8.58 -16.12
CA GLU A 80 3.19 -7.91 -16.92
C GLU A 80 3.19 -6.42 -16.47
N GLU A 81 4.27 -5.74 -16.08
CA GLU A 81 5.71 -6.02 -16.03
C GLU A 81 6.34 -5.29 -14.83
N GLU A 82 7.51 -5.76 -14.40
CA GLU A 82 8.38 -5.12 -13.42
C GLU A 82 9.08 -3.89 -14.00
N GLU A 83 9.29 -2.86 -13.18
CA GLU A 83 10.48 -2.00 -13.30
C GLU A 83 11.14 -1.96 -11.92
N ALA A 84 12.13 -2.83 -11.77
CA ALA A 84 13.09 -2.79 -10.68
C ALA A 84 14.07 -1.63 -10.93
N GLU A 85 13.88 -0.49 -10.28
CA GLU A 85 14.97 0.50 -10.19
C GLU A 85 15.88 0.12 -9.01
N LYS A 86 16.98 -0.54 -9.37
CA LYS A 86 18.14 -0.87 -8.55
C LYS A 86 18.85 0.43 -8.13
N GLY A 87 18.51 0.96 -6.96
CA GLY A 87 19.34 1.94 -6.24
C GLY A 87 20.19 1.26 -5.18
N GLU A 88 21.30 0.62 -5.59
CA GLU A 88 22.42 0.37 -4.69
C GLU A 88 23.12 1.71 -4.47
N GLU A 89 23.24 2.21 -3.24
CA GLU A 89 24.46 2.86 -2.71
C GLU A 89 24.36 2.92 -1.17
N GLU A 90 25.11 2.06 -0.48
CA GLU A 90 25.93 2.34 0.72
C GLU A 90 26.91 1.15 0.86
N PRO A 91 28.16 1.29 1.36
CA PRO A 91 28.65 2.33 2.27
C PRO A 91 30.01 2.96 1.85
N GLU A 92 30.27 4.20 2.27
CA GLU A 92 31.63 4.73 2.37
C GLU A 92 32.00 4.84 3.87
N GLU A 93 32.67 3.80 4.39
CA GLU A 93 33.59 3.98 5.51
C GLU A 93 34.93 4.44 4.95
N GLU A 94 35.35 5.68 5.23
CA GLU A 94 36.78 6.03 5.22
C GLU A 94 37.14 6.91 6.44
N GLU A 95 37.97 6.28 7.26
CA GLU A 95 39.14 6.79 7.98
C GLU A 95 39.02 7.82 9.12
N GLU A 96 39.60 7.37 10.23
CA GLU A 96 40.13 8.12 11.36
C GLU A 96 40.95 9.33 10.92
N ALA A 97 40.64 10.50 11.47
CA ALA A 97 41.57 11.61 11.55
C ALA A 97 41.80 11.92 13.03
N GLU A 98 42.81 11.26 13.60
CA GLU A 98 43.58 11.86 14.70
C GLU A 98 44.15 13.19 14.20
N ALA A 99 43.65 14.29 14.73
CA ALA A 99 44.31 15.58 14.64
C ALA A 99 44.52 16.09 16.07
N GLU A 100 45.74 15.90 16.56
CA GLU A 100 46.32 16.76 17.59
C GLU A 100 46.13 18.23 17.19
N ASP A 101 45.49 19.04 18.05
CA ASP A 101 45.88 20.44 18.22
C ASP A 101 45.38 21.02 19.56
N SER A 102 46.34 21.63 20.28
CA SER A 102 46.26 22.52 21.45
C SER A 102 46.17 21.93 22.86
#